data_AF-A0A520V5S6-F1
#
_entry.id   AF-A0A520V5S6-F1
#
_cell.length_a   1.000
_cell.length_b   1.000
_cell.length_c   1.000
_cell.angle_alpha   90.00
_cell.angle_beta   90.00
_cell.angle_gamma   90.00
#
_symmetry.space_group_name_H-M   'P 1'
#
loop_
_entity.id
_entity.type
_entity.pdbx_description
1 polymer ?
#
loop_
_entity_poly.entity_id
_entity_poly.type
_entity_poly.pdbx_seq_one_letter_code
_entity_poly.pdbx_strand_id
1 'polypeptide(L)'
;MSEDKTNKEEKNQPKQPNPEDAMKAIQSSIANAFNLGLQTQPKEKTDSIADIVKVIQDTIYGQLKQAYGDVPEDFIKANAEFFVQVATMGYIVPRVCAFDQDFQTRLFKLIEERVLETQKAAQEQAGASESKIITEEKKIIV
;
A
#
# COMPACT_ATOMS: atom_id res chain seq x y z
N MET A 1 -41.12 -10.73 -41.41
CA MET A 1 -39.91 -10.00 -40.97
C MET A 1 -40.29 -9.06 -39.85
N SER A 2 -40.01 -9.45 -38.61
CA SER A 2 -40.08 -8.55 -37.45
C SER A 2 -38.99 -9.04 -36.50
N GLU A 3 -37.81 -8.46 -36.64
CA GLU A 3 -36.67 -8.74 -35.77
C GLU A 3 -36.84 -7.97 -34.46
N ASP A 4 -36.96 -8.73 -33.38
CA ASP A 4 -36.92 -8.29 -32.00
C ASP A 4 -35.48 -7.85 -31.67
N LYS A 5 -35.27 -6.56 -31.42
CA LYS A 5 -33.98 -6.01 -31.00
C LYS A 5 -33.94 -5.96 -29.48
N THR A 6 -33.56 -7.08 -28.86
CA THR A 6 -33.16 -7.11 -27.46
C THR A 6 -31.79 -6.41 -27.32
N ASN A 7 -31.82 -5.13 -26.94
CA ASN A 7 -30.63 -4.37 -26.59
C ASN A 7 -30.10 -4.89 -25.23
N LYS A 8 -29.04 -5.69 -25.24
CA LYS A 8 -28.37 -6.14 -24.02
C LYS A 8 -27.52 -5.00 -23.49
N GLU A 9 -27.90 -4.48 -22.33
CA GLU A 9 -27.07 -3.59 -21.51
C GLU A 9 -25.73 -4.27 -21.21
N GLU A 10 -24.65 -3.72 -21.77
CA GLU A 10 -23.28 -4.06 -21.37
C GLU A 10 -23.09 -3.58 -19.92
N LYS A 11 -23.10 -4.52 -18.98
CA LYS A 11 -22.63 -4.29 -17.62
C LYS A 11 -21.16 -3.86 -17.68
N ASN A 12 -20.93 -2.57 -17.49
CA ASN A 12 -19.63 -1.96 -17.28
C ASN A 12 -19.05 -2.52 -15.97
N GLN A 13 -18.39 -3.67 -16.04
CA GLN A 13 -17.60 -4.18 -14.92
C GLN A 13 -16.39 -3.25 -14.73
N PRO A 14 -16.05 -2.85 -13.50
CA PRO A 14 -14.87 -2.03 -13.27
C PRO A 14 -13.65 -2.80 -13.79
N LYS A 15 -13.00 -2.27 -14.84
CA LYS A 15 -11.75 -2.81 -15.36
C LYS A 15 -10.77 -2.87 -14.19
N GLN A 16 -10.29 -4.06 -13.86
CA GLN A 16 -9.16 -4.20 -12.95
C GLN A 16 -8.02 -3.31 -13.49
N PRO A 17 -7.40 -2.48 -12.63
CA PRO A 17 -6.31 -1.62 -13.06
C PRO A 17 -5.20 -2.51 -13.64
N ASN A 18 -4.58 -2.06 -14.73
CA ASN A 18 -3.43 -2.77 -15.27
C ASN A 18 -2.30 -2.78 -14.20
N PRO A 19 -1.38 -3.76 -14.25
CA PRO A 19 -0.33 -3.88 -13.24
C PRO A 19 0.55 -2.62 -13.07
N GLU A 20 0.77 -1.86 -14.14
CA GLU A 20 1.58 -0.63 -14.10
C GLU A 20 0.89 0.51 -13.34
N ASP A 21 -0.42 0.67 -13.53
CA ASP A 21 -1.23 1.69 -12.86
C ASP A 21 -1.44 1.33 -11.38
N ALA A 22 -1.64 0.04 -11.09
CA ALA A 22 -1.63 -0.45 -9.71
C ALA A 22 -0.29 -0.14 -9.03
N MET A 23 0.83 -0.31 -9.74
CA MET A 23 2.13 0.02 -9.17
C MET A 23 2.35 1.52 -8.94
N LYS A 24 1.93 2.37 -9.88
CA LYS A 24 1.99 3.83 -9.68
C LYS A 24 1.14 4.28 -8.49
N ALA A 25 -0.02 3.67 -8.28
CA ALA A 25 -0.87 3.96 -7.13
C ALA A 25 -0.20 3.57 -5.80
N ILE A 26 0.47 2.41 -5.75
CA ILE A 26 1.24 1.97 -4.58
C ILE A 26 2.42 2.92 -4.32
N GLN A 27 3.19 3.27 -5.34
CA GLN A 27 4.31 4.22 -5.23
C GLN A 27 3.85 5.59 -4.73
N SER A 28 2.73 6.10 -5.25
CA SER A 28 2.13 7.35 -4.80
C SER A 28 1.71 7.27 -3.32
N SER A 29 1.11 6.15 -2.91
CA SER A 29 0.69 5.94 -1.52
C SER A 29 1.88 5.88 -0.55
N ILE A 30 2.98 5.21 -0.95
CA ILE A 30 4.24 5.19 -0.21
C ILE A 30 4.83 6.60 -0.08
N ALA A 31 4.89 7.34 -1.18
CA ALA A 31 5.42 8.72 -1.17
C ALA A 31 4.58 9.64 -0.28
N ASN A 32 3.25 9.51 -0.32
CA ASN A 32 2.35 10.28 0.54
C ASN A 32 2.56 9.98 2.02
N ALA A 33 2.71 8.70 2.39
CA ALA A 33 3.01 8.30 3.76
C ALA A 33 4.37 8.86 4.22
N PHE A 34 5.41 8.73 3.39
CA PHE A 34 6.72 9.28 3.71
C PHE A 34 6.68 10.81 3.89
N ASN A 35 5.98 11.51 3.00
CA ASN A 35 5.77 12.96 3.08
C ASN A 35 4.99 13.39 4.33
N LEU A 36 4.00 12.61 4.76
CA LEU A 36 3.32 12.84 6.04
C LEU A 36 4.34 12.81 7.19
N GLY A 37 5.23 11.82 7.21
CA GLY A 37 6.34 11.74 8.15
C GLY A 37 7.26 12.96 8.12
N LEU A 38 7.65 13.40 6.93
CA LEU A 38 8.48 14.58 6.73
C LEU A 38 7.82 15.84 7.31
N GLN A 39 6.52 16.00 7.12
CA GLN A 39 5.76 17.17 7.53
C GLN A 39 5.33 17.14 9.00
N THR A 40 5.29 15.96 9.61
CA THR A 40 4.90 15.83 11.01
C THR A 40 5.95 16.49 11.91
N GLN A 41 5.50 17.35 12.82
CA GLN A 41 6.34 18.04 13.78
C GLN A 41 5.82 17.80 15.20
N PRO A 42 6.72 17.79 16.20
CA PRO A 42 6.33 17.91 17.60
C PRO A 42 5.42 19.12 17.82
N LYS A 43 4.33 18.91 18.56
CA LYS A 43 3.48 20.03 19.01
C LYS A 43 4.07 20.65 20.26
N GLU A 44 4.59 19.80 21.15
CA GLU A 44 5.27 20.21 22.37
C GLU A 44 6.75 19.84 22.28
N LYS A 45 7.61 20.62 22.96
CA LYS A 45 9.06 20.32 23.04
C LYS A 45 9.37 19.00 23.74
N THR A 46 8.42 18.48 24.51
CA THR A 46 8.53 17.23 25.28
C THR A 46 7.98 16.02 24.53
N ASP A 47 7.40 16.19 23.33
CA ASP A 47 6.87 15.07 22.57
C ASP A 47 7.99 14.09 22.22
N SER A 48 7.82 12.84 22.64
CA SER A 48 8.72 11.75 22.30
C SER A 48 8.46 11.26 20.87
N ILE A 49 9.37 10.47 20.31
CA ILE A 49 9.15 9.80 19.02
C ILE A 49 7.86 8.94 19.07
N ALA A 50 7.55 8.31 20.21
CA ALA A 50 6.34 7.51 20.35
C ALA A 50 5.06 8.37 20.23
N ASP A 51 5.08 9.59 20.76
CA ASP A 51 3.97 10.54 20.64
C ASP A 51 3.76 10.97 19.18
N ILE A 52 4.87 11.19 18.47
CA ILE A 52 4.85 11.50 17.03
C ILE A 52 4.29 10.34 16.21
N VAL A 53 4.76 9.11 16.48
CA VAL A 53 4.28 7.90 15.79
C VAL A 53 2.79 7.71 16.01
N LYS A 54 2.28 8.01 17.21
CA LYS A 54 0.84 7.95 17.50
C LYS A 54 0.03 8.95 16.65
N VAL A 55 0.50 10.19 16.50
CA VAL A 55 -0.14 11.18 15.63
C VAL A 55 -0.17 10.73 14.17
N ILE A 56 0.93 10.16 13.69
CA ILE A 56 1.04 9.58 12.34
C ILE A 56 0.02 8.43 12.17
N GLN A 57 -0.03 7.53 13.15
CA GLN A 57 -0.95 6.40 13.15
C GLN A 57 -2.41 6.85 13.10
N ASP A 58 -2.81 7.79 13.96
CA ASP A 58 -4.18 8.31 14.00
C ASP A 58 -4.56 8.97 12.66
N THR A 59 -3.62 9.69 12.04
CA THR A 59 -3.83 10.35 10.74
C THR A 59 -4.05 9.34 9.62
N ILE A 60 -3.17 8.35 9.50
CA ILE A 60 -3.26 7.31 8.45
C ILE A 60 -4.52 6.47 8.65
N TYR A 61 -4.80 6.07 9.88
CA TYR A 61 -6.00 5.30 10.22
C TYR A 61 -7.28 6.06 9.82
N GLY A 62 -7.34 7.36 10.12
CA GLY A 62 -8.44 8.22 9.70
C GLY A 62 -8.61 8.30 8.18
N GLN A 63 -7.51 8.44 7.43
CA GLN A 63 -7.53 8.47 5.97
C GLN A 63 -8.03 7.16 5.37
N LEU A 64 -7.54 6.01 5.87
CA LEU A 64 -7.97 4.70 5.37
C LEU A 64 -9.43 4.42 5.71
N LYS A 65 -9.89 4.80 6.90
CA LYS A 65 -11.31 4.66 7.27
C LYS A 65 -12.22 5.48 6.36
N GLN A 66 -11.80 6.69 5.98
CA GLN A 66 -12.54 7.50 5.00
C GLN A 66 -12.54 6.89 3.60
N ALA A 67 -11.44 6.27 3.18
CA ALA A 67 -11.31 5.69 1.84
C ALA A 67 -12.08 4.37 1.67
N TYR A 68 -12.02 3.47 2.66
CA TYR A 68 -12.62 2.14 2.57
C TYR A 68 -14.08 2.08 3.05
N GLY A 69 -14.54 3.06 3.83
CA GLY A 69 -15.92 3.07 4.35
C GLY A 69 -16.14 2.02 5.45
N ASP A 70 -17.24 1.27 5.35
CA ASP A 70 -17.67 0.32 6.38
C ASP A 70 -17.00 -1.05 6.19
N VAL A 71 -15.73 -1.13 6.59
CA VAL A 71 -14.94 -2.37 6.61
C VAL A 71 -14.47 -2.67 8.04
N PRO A 72 -14.14 -3.94 8.36
CA PRO A 72 -13.65 -4.30 9.69
C PRO A 72 -12.44 -3.46 10.13
N GLU A 73 -12.42 -3.06 11.40
CA GLU A 73 -11.34 -2.25 11.97
C GLU A 73 -9.96 -2.93 11.85
N ASP A 74 -9.89 -4.24 12.02
CA ASP A 74 -8.64 -5.00 11.87
C ASP A 74 -8.10 -4.97 10.43
N PHE A 75 -8.99 -4.91 9.43
CA PHE A 75 -8.59 -4.73 8.04
C PHE A 75 -7.93 -3.36 7.85
N ILE A 76 -8.51 -2.29 8.40
CA ILE A 76 -7.91 -0.95 8.32
C ILE A 76 -6.55 -0.93 9.04
N LYS A 77 -6.45 -1.51 10.24
CA LYS A 77 -5.21 -1.53 11.03
C LYS A 77 -4.09 -2.26 10.30
N ALA A 78 -4.37 -3.44 9.74
CA ALA A 78 -3.38 -4.22 9.01
C ALA A 78 -2.86 -3.46 7.77
N ASN A 79 -3.73 -2.75 7.06
CA ASN A 79 -3.33 -1.94 5.91
C ASN A 79 -2.63 -0.63 6.33
N ALA A 80 -2.97 -0.07 7.50
CA ALA A 80 -2.35 1.13 8.03
C ALA A 80 -0.90 0.90 8.46
N GLU A 81 -0.59 -0.28 9.02
CA GLU A 81 0.69 -0.56 9.66
C GLU A 81 1.89 -0.27 8.74
N PHE A 82 1.82 -0.73 7.49
CA PHE A 82 2.87 -0.47 6.51
C PHE A 82 3.08 1.03 6.27
N PHE A 83 2.00 1.80 6.08
CA PHE A 83 2.10 3.24 5.86
C PHE A 83 2.58 3.98 7.12
N VAL A 84 2.21 3.52 8.32
CA VAL A 84 2.71 4.07 9.59
C VAL A 84 4.22 3.87 9.71
N GLN A 85 4.73 2.69 9.34
CA GLN A 85 6.17 2.43 9.31
C GLN A 85 6.87 3.36 8.32
N VAL A 86 6.37 3.48 7.09
CA VAL A 86 6.93 4.38 6.06
C VAL A 86 6.93 5.85 6.51
N ALA A 87 5.83 6.32 7.08
CA ALA A 87 5.72 7.68 7.61
C ALA A 87 6.64 7.91 8.81
N THR A 88 6.79 6.92 9.69
CA THR A 88 7.74 6.99 10.80
C THR A 88 9.17 7.13 10.29
N MET A 89 9.54 6.41 9.23
CA MET A 89 10.83 6.60 8.56
C MET A 89 10.97 8.01 7.98
N GLY A 90 9.94 8.55 7.34
CA GLY A 90 9.91 9.95 6.87
C GLY A 90 10.14 10.98 7.98
N TYR A 91 9.75 10.67 9.22
CA TYR A 91 10.05 11.51 10.37
C TYR A 91 11.49 11.36 10.88
N ILE A 92 11.94 10.11 11.09
CA ILE A 92 13.22 9.77 11.73
C ILE A 92 14.41 10.11 10.83
N VAL A 93 14.39 9.69 9.56
CA VAL A 93 15.56 9.77 8.66
C VAL A 93 16.11 11.19 8.49
N PRO A 94 15.30 12.23 8.21
CA PRO A 94 15.81 13.59 8.02
C PRO A 94 16.14 14.31 9.34
N ARG A 95 15.80 13.75 10.50
CA ARG A 95 15.96 14.42 11.80
C ARG A 95 16.99 13.73 12.68
N VAL A 96 16.77 12.45 12.94
CA VAL A 96 17.62 11.63 13.81
C VAL A 96 18.87 11.19 13.06
N CYS A 97 18.73 10.78 11.78
CA CYS A 97 19.84 10.29 10.99
C CYS A 97 20.64 11.39 10.30
N ALA A 98 20.19 12.65 10.37
CA ALA A 98 20.84 13.78 9.68
C ALA A 98 22.29 14.06 10.14
N PHE A 99 22.67 13.57 11.32
CA PHE A 99 24.03 13.70 11.84
C PHE A 99 25.02 12.72 11.20
N ASP A 100 24.55 11.75 10.42
CA ASP A 100 25.36 10.77 9.68
C ASP A 100 24.81 10.60 8.25
N GLN A 101 25.42 11.32 7.30
CA GLN A 101 24.98 11.37 5.91
C GLN A 101 25.15 10.04 5.17
N ASP A 102 26.19 9.26 5.52
CA ASP A 102 26.45 7.96 4.91
C ASP A 102 25.38 6.96 5.37
N PHE A 103 25.03 6.98 6.66
CA PHE A 103 23.93 6.18 7.20
C PHE A 103 22.59 6.57 6.56
N GLN A 104 22.30 7.87 6.46
CA GLN A 104 21.07 8.37 5.83
C GLN A 104 20.94 7.86 4.38
N THR A 105 22.01 7.97 3.58
CA THR A 105 22.03 7.54 2.18
C THR A 105 21.84 6.02 2.06
N ARG A 106 22.54 5.25 2.90
CA ARG A 106 22.43 3.78 2.92
C ARG A 106 21.03 3.32 3.31
N LEU A 107 20.39 4.02 4.24
CA LEU A 107 19.04 3.69 4.70
C LEU A 107 17.99 3.85 3.60
N PHE A 108 18.06 4.93 2.80
CA PHE A 108 17.17 5.10 1.65
C PHE A 108 17.31 3.95 0.64
N LYS A 109 18.55 3.57 0.32
CA LYS A 109 18.82 2.44 -0.57
C LYS A 109 18.23 1.12 -0.06
N LEU A 110 18.34 0.85 1.24
CA LEU A 110 17.76 -0.35 1.87
C LEU A 110 16.22 -0.36 1.81
N ILE A 111 15.58 0.81 1.93
CA ILE A 111 14.11 0.92 1.79
C ILE A 111 13.69 0.60 0.35
N GLU A 112 14.39 1.15 -0.66
CA GLU A 112 14.13 0.85 -2.07
C GLU A 112 14.28 -0.65 -2.37
N GLU A 113 15.39 -1.26 -1.93
CA GLU A 113 15.64 -2.71 -2.09
C GLU A 113 14.53 -3.55 -1.45
N ARG A 114 14.12 -3.21 -0.22
CA ARG A 114 13.04 -3.93 0.47
C ARG A 114 11.69 -3.82 -0.25
N VAL A 115 11.38 -2.64 -0.79
CA VAL A 115 10.15 -2.41 -1.58
C VAL A 115 10.17 -3.25 -2.86
N LEU A 116 11.31 -3.29 -3.57
CA LEU A 116 11.47 -4.11 -4.78
C LEU A 116 11.34 -5.60 -4.48
N GLU A 117 11.96 -6.09 -3.42
CA GLU A 117 11.85 -7.49 -2.98
C GLU A 117 10.42 -7.86 -2.61
N THR A 118 9.70 -6.97 -1.89
CA THR A 118 8.31 -7.20 -1.49
C THR A 118 7.38 -7.26 -2.70
N GLN A 119 7.57 -6.39 -3.70
CA GLN A 119 6.82 -6.44 -4.95
C GLN A 119 7.10 -7.73 -5.73
N LYS A 120 8.37 -8.14 -5.81
CA LYS A 120 8.76 -9.39 -6.47
C LYS A 120 8.08 -10.59 -5.80
N ALA A 121 8.11 -10.65 -4.47
CA ALA A 121 7.44 -11.70 -3.70
C ALA A 121 5.91 -11.70 -3.92
N ALA A 122 5.27 -10.53 -4.00
CA ALA A 122 3.85 -10.41 -4.29
C ALA A 122 3.49 -10.88 -5.72
N GLN A 123 4.33 -10.57 -6.72
CA GLN A 123 4.16 -11.04 -8.09
C GLN A 123 4.35 -12.55 -8.22
N GLU A 124 5.35 -13.13 -7.54
CA GLU A 124 5.59 -14.57 -7.51
C GLU A 124 4.41 -15.32 -6.85
N GLN A 125 3.83 -14.75 -5.79
CA GLN A 125 2.63 -15.30 -5.16
C GLN A 125 1.41 -15.21 -6.07
N ALA A 126 1.21 -14.08 -6.76
CA ALA A 126 0.10 -13.88 -7.70
C ALA A 126 0.17 -14.88 -8.90
N GLY A 127 1.35 -15.06 -9.49
CA GLY A 127 1.57 -16.03 -10.58
C GLY A 127 1.44 -17.50 -10.14
N ALA A 128 1.75 -17.81 -8.88
CA ALA A 128 1.53 -19.14 -8.31
C ALA A 128 0.04 -19.47 -8.10
N SER A 129 -0.78 -18.46 -7.76
CA SER A 129 -2.25 -18.63 -7.65
C SER A 129 -2.93 -18.84 -9.01
N GLU A 130 -2.50 -18.15 -10.08
CA GLU A 130 -3.03 -18.39 -11.43
C GLU A 130 -2.66 -19.79 -11.96
N SER A 131 -1.47 -20.30 -11.60
CA SER A 131 -0.99 -21.63 -12.00
C SER A 131 -1.74 -22.79 -11.32
N LYS A 132 -2.31 -22.56 -10.12
CA LYS A 132 -3.10 -23.59 -9.40
C LYS A 132 -4.51 -23.77 -9.98
N ILE A 133 -5.13 -22.71 -10.50
CA ILE A 133 -6.49 -22.79 -11.06
C ILE A 133 -6.51 -23.64 -12.33
N ILE A 134 -5.44 -23.60 -13.13
CA ILE A 134 -5.35 -24.35 -14.41
C ILE A 134 -5.06 -25.85 -14.19
N THR A 135 -4.50 -26.24 -13.04
CA THR A 135 -4.11 -27.64 -12.79
C THR A 135 -5.19 -28.50 -12.13
N GLU A 136 -6.22 -27.93 -11.50
CA GLU A 136 -7.28 -28.71 -10.85
C GLU A 136 -8.43 -29.17 -11.78
N GLU A 137 -8.58 -28.61 -13.00
CA GLU A 137 -9.72 -28.92 -13.90
C GLU A 137 -9.50 -30.08 -14.92
N LYS A 138 -8.41 -30.86 -14.82
CA LYS A 138 -8.23 -32.06 -15.66
C LYS A 138 -8.43 -33.37 -14.89
N LYS A 139 -9.64 -33.59 -14.39
CA LYS A 139 -10.20 -34.94 -14.19
C LYS A 139 -11.54 -35.04 -14.90
N ILE A 140 -11.50 -35.29 -16.21
CA ILE A 140 -12.62 -35.94 -16.88
C ILE A 140 -12.56 -37.40 -16.44
N ILE A 141 -13.51 -37.80 -15.59
CA ILE A 141 -13.77 -39.20 -15.29
C ILE A 141 -14.63 -39.75 -16.45
N VAL A 142 -14.14 -40.90 -16.95
CA VAL A 142 -14.59 -41.80 -18.03
C VAL A 142 -16.07 -41.74 -18.41
#